data_AF-A0A3P8M363-F1
#
_entry.id   AF-A0A3P8M363-F1
#
_cell.length_a   1.000
_cell.length_b   1.000
_cell.length_c   1.000
_cell.angle_alpha   90.00
_cell.angle_beta   90.00
_cell.angle_gamma   90.00
#
_symmetry.space_group_name_H-M   'P 1'
#
loop_
_entity.id
_entity.type
_entity.pdbx_description
1 polymer ?
#
loop_
_entity_poly.entity_id
_entity_poly.type
_entity_poly.pdbx_seq_one_letter_code
_entity_poly.pdbx_strand_id
1 'polypeptide(L)'
;MVLREVLLDSKLVFSKPQDRLFAGQIDRMDRFALRYRARKYQSEQYRMPWSGLRGQRTSLIPHQLHIAHDVGRRHAPRVLLADEVGLGKTIEAGMILHQQLLAAPPSAC
;
A
#
# COMPACT_ATOMS: atom_id res chain seq x y z
N MET A 1 8.27 18.47 35.13
CA MET A 1 7.81 17.14 35.58
C MET A 1 7.55 16.31 34.33
N VAL A 2 8.26 15.19 34.14
CA VAL A 2 8.13 14.33 32.95
C VAL A 2 7.19 13.18 33.29
N LEU A 3 6.18 12.95 32.46
CA LEU A 3 5.24 11.83 32.60
C LEU A 3 5.94 10.52 32.20
N ARG A 4 5.84 9.47 33.02
CA ARG A 4 6.34 8.13 32.66
C ARG A 4 5.43 7.50 31.61
N GLU A 5 6.01 6.83 30.62
CA GLU A 5 5.28 6.20 29.52
C GLU A 5 4.17 5.23 29.98
N VAL A 6 4.39 4.51 31.08
CA VAL A 6 3.41 3.59 31.71
C VAL A 6 2.11 4.31 32.14
N LEU A 7 2.13 5.63 32.28
CA LEU A 7 0.99 6.45 32.67
C LEU A 7 0.28 7.11 31.46
N LEU A 8 0.72 6.83 30.21
CA LEU A 8 0.02 7.30 29.02
C LEU A 8 -1.27 6.51 28.80
N ASP A 9 -2.32 7.20 28.35
CA ASP A 9 -3.56 6.55 27.94
C ASP A 9 -3.30 5.68 26.69
N SER A 10 -3.93 4.50 26.66
CA SER A 10 -3.96 3.60 25.48
C SER A 10 -4.60 4.23 24.24
N LYS A 11 -5.35 5.33 24.40
CA LYS A 11 -6.01 6.04 23.31
C LYS A 11 -5.02 6.89 22.51
N LEU A 12 -4.86 6.54 21.23
CA LEU A 12 -4.16 7.40 20.26
C LEU A 12 -5.06 8.57 19.85
N VAL A 13 -4.84 9.73 20.44
CA VAL A 13 -5.52 10.98 20.07
C VAL A 13 -4.61 11.80 19.15
N PHE A 14 -5.06 12.03 17.91
CA PHE A 14 -4.39 12.96 17.03
C PHE A 14 -4.82 14.39 17.34
N SER A 15 -3.87 15.25 17.72
CA SER A 15 -4.14 16.66 17.96
C SER A 15 -4.65 17.32 16.68
N LYS A 16 -5.79 18.02 16.75
CA LYS A 16 -6.32 18.74 15.59
C LYS A 16 -5.34 19.85 15.23
N PRO A 17 -5.13 20.13 13.93
CA PRO A 17 -4.16 21.15 13.49
C PRO A 17 -4.48 22.54 14.06
N GLN A 18 -5.76 22.86 14.25
CA GLN A 18 -6.21 24.09 14.91
C GLN A 18 -5.77 24.19 16.38
N ASP A 19 -5.85 23.11 17.16
CA ASP A 19 -5.46 23.09 18.58
C ASP A 19 -3.94 23.29 18.70
N ARG A 20 -3.18 22.69 17.78
CA ARG A 20 -1.72 22.88 17.69
C ARG A 20 -1.36 24.33 17.36
N LEU A 21 -2.08 24.95 16.42
CA LEU A 21 -1.89 26.36 16.07
C LEU A 21 -2.19 27.30 17.24
N PHE A 22 -3.32 27.09 17.94
CA PHE A 22 -3.69 27.88 19.12
C PHE A 22 -2.72 27.68 20.30
N ALA A 23 -2.09 26.51 20.41
CA ALA A 23 -1.02 26.24 21.38
C ALA A 23 0.36 26.78 20.93
N GLY A 24 0.45 27.49 19.80
CA GLY A 24 1.71 28.04 19.28
C GLY A 24 2.65 27.01 18.63
N GLN A 25 2.20 25.77 18.41
CA GLN A 25 2.97 24.73 17.75
C GLN A 25 2.90 24.91 16.22
N ILE A 26 3.78 25.73 15.69
CA ILE A 26 3.89 25.99 14.25
C ILE A 26 4.99 25.11 13.65
N ASP A 27 4.59 24.17 12.78
CA ASP A 27 5.54 23.34 12.04
C ASP A 27 6.25 24.16 10.94
N ARG A 28 7.45 23.73 10.54
CA ARG A 28 8.14 24.33 9.40
C ARG A 28 7.35 24.15 8.10
N MET A 29 7.36 25.18 7.26
CA MET A 29 6.58 25.22 6.00
C MET A 29 6.95 24.09 5.02
N ASP A 30 8.23 23.70 4.97
CA ASP A 30 8.74 22.59 4.16
C ASP A 30 8.09 21.25 4.55
N ARG A 31 7.89 21.00 5.85
CA ARG A 31 7.22 19.80 6.36
C ARG A 31 5.74 19.77 6.00
N PHE A 32 5.07 20.92 6.07
CA PHE A 32 3.68 21.03 5.62
C PHE A 32 3.56 20.71 4.12
N ALA A 33 4.41 21.34 3.29
CA ALA A 33 4.43 21.10 1.85
C ALA A 33 4.74 19.63 1.50
N LEU A 34 5.70 19.01 2.20
CA LEU A 34 6.02 17.60 2.03
C LEU A 34 4.83 16.70 2.41
N ARG A 35 4.20 16.94 3.57
CA ARG A 35 3.03 16.15 4.01
C ARG A 35 1.88 16.21 3.02
N TYR A 36 1.63 17.41 2.47
CA TYR A 36 0.61 17.60 1.43
C TYR A 36 0.95 16.81 0.16
N ARG A 37 2.17 16.97 -0.37
CA ARG A 37 2.63 16.26 -1.57
C ARG A 37 2.62 14.75 -1.39
N ALA A 38 3.09 14.26 -0.24
CA ALA A 38 3.10 12.84 0.09
C ALA A 38 1.69 12.25 0.06
N ARG A 39 0.70 12.90 0.69
CA ARG A 39 -0.70 12.46 0.65
C ARG A 39 -1.28 12.49 -0.76
N LYS A 40 -1.00 13.53 -1.54
CA LYS A 40 -1.45 13.64 -2.93
C LYS A 40 -0.91 12.48 -3.76
N TYR A 41 0.41 12.27 -3.78
CA TYR A 41 1.03 11.22 -4.56
C TYR A 41 0.63 9.83 -4.08
N GLN A 42 0.53 9.61 -2.77
CA GLN A 42 0.06 8.32 -2.22
C GLN A 42 -1.35 7.99 -2.71
N SER A 43 -2.26 8.97 -2.70
CA SER A 43 -3.63 8.80 -3.21
C SER A 43 -3.65 8.50 -4.70
N GLU A 44 -2.87 9.22 -5.51
CA GLU A 44 -2.75 8.99 -6.95
C GLU A 44 -2.21 7.60 -7.26
N GLN A 45 -1.17 7.14 -6.55
CA GLN A 45 -0.61 5.80 -6.73
C GLN A 45 -1.60 4.70 -6.32
N TYR A 46 -2.31 4.87 -5.20
CA TYR A 46 -3.27 3.88 -4.72
C TYR A 46 -4.45 3.69 -5.67
N ARG A 47 -4.86 4.77 -6.37
CA ARG A 47 -5.95 4.73 -7.36
C ARG A 47 -5.53 4.16 -8.72
N MET A 48 -4.25 3.86 -8.94
CA MET A 48 -3.82 3.33 -10.22
C MET A 48 -4.40 1.92 -10.44
N PRO A 49 -4.95 1.63 -11.64
CA PRO A 49 -5.55 0.32 -11.95
C PRO A 49 -4.54 -0.84 -11.94
N TRP A 50 -3.24 -0.52 -12.03
CA TRP A 50 -2.12 -1.47 -12.01
C TRP A 50 -1.37 -1.47 -10.67
N SER A 51 -1.99 -0.96 -9.60
CA SER A 51 -1.42 -0.97 -8.25
C SER A 51 -1.09 -2.42 -7.85
N GLY A 52 0.14 -2.65 -7.41
CA GLY A 52 0.67 -3.99 -7.13
C GLY A 52 1.28 -4.76 -8.30
N LEU A 53 1.34 -4.18 -9.52
CA LEU A 53 2.02 -4.79 -10.67
C LEU A 53 3.28 -4.02 -11.13
N ARG A 54 3.60 -2.88 -10.49
CA ARG A 54 4.73 -2.00 -10.86
C ARG A 54 6.00 -2.19 -10.03
N GLY A 55 5.93 -2.90 -8.90
CA GLY A 55 7.05 -3.08 -7.97
C GLY A 55 7.92 -4.31 -8.25
N GLN A 56 7.53 -5.14 -9.21
CA GLN A 56 8.20 -6.39 -9.53
C GLN A 56 9.50 -6.12 -10.30
N ARG A 57 10.60 -6.76 -9.88
CA ARG A 57 11.91 -6.67 -10.55
C ARG A 57 12.00 -7.67 -11.70
N THR A 58 10.96 -7.73 -12.54
CA THR A 58 10.84 -8.68 -13.65
C THR A 58 10.59 -7.95 -14.96
N SER A 59 11.03 -8.53 -16.08
CA SER A 59 10.63 -8.04 -17.40
C SER A 59 9.12 -8.14 -17.54
N LEU A 60 8.48 -7.06 -17.95
CA LEU A 60 7.04 -6.98 -18.11
C LEU A 60 6.63 -7.69 -19.41
N ILE A 61 6.31 -8.98 -19.32
CA ILE A 61 5.81 -9.74 -20.47
C ILE A 61 4.27 -9.60 -20.50
N PRO A 62 3.66 -9.20 -21.64
CA PRO A 62 2.23 -8.89 -21.70
C PRO A 62 1.29 -9.99 -21.22
N HIS A 63 1.56 -11.27 -21.52
CA HIS A 63 0.69 -12.38 -21.10
C HIS A 63 0.70 -12.56 -19.57
N GLN A 64 1.87 -12.42 -18.94
CA GLN A 64 2.01 -12.57 -17.49
C GLN A 64 1.26 -11.45 -16.75
N LEU A 65 1.30 -10.23 -17.29
CA LEU A 65 0.55 -9.09 -16.75
C LEU A 65 -0.95 -9.29 -16.85
N HIS A 66 -1.43 -9.84 -17.98
CA HIS A 66 -2.84 -10.12 -18.18
C HIS A 66 -3.35 -11.17 -17.18
N ILE A 67 -2.62 -12.28 -17.01
CA ILE A 67 -2.97 -13.32 -16.04
C ILE A 67 -2.97 -12.76 -14.61
N ALA A 68 -1.92 -12.02 -14.24
CA ALA A 68 -1.82 -11.41 -12.92
C ALA A 68 -2.97 -10.43 -12.65
N HIS A 69 -3.30 -9.56 -13.61
CA HIS A 69 -4.41 -8.61 -13.49
C HIS A 69 -5.76 -9.33 -13.33
N ASP A 70 -6.03 -10.36 -14.13
CA ASP A 70 -7.33 -11.02 -14.16
C ASP A 70 -7.55 -11.96 -12.98
N VAL A 71 -6.49 -12.64 -12.51
CA VAL A 71 -6.57 -13.54 -11.35
C VAL A 71 -6.39 -12.78 -10.05
N GLY A 72 -5.42 -11.85 -9.98
CA GLY A 72 -5.07 -11.12 -8.76
C GLY A 72 -6.17 -10.20 -8.24
N ARG A 73 -7.15 -9.81 -9.07
CA ARG A 73 -8.33 -9.03 -8.65
C ARG A 73 -9.50 -9.87 -8.13
N ARG A 74 -9.45 -11.19 -8.24
CA ARG A 74 -10.53 -12.07 -7.77
C ARG A 74 -10.50 -12.18 -6.26
N HIS A 75 -11.65 -12.33 -5.62
CA HIS A 75 -11.71 -12.71 -4.22
C HIS A 75 -11.33 -14.19 -4.08
N ALA A 76 -10.36 -14.51 -3.22
CA ALA A 76 -9.89 -15.87 -2.96
C ALA A 76 -9.60 -16.68 -4.26
N PRO A 77 -8.64 -16.24 -5.11
CA PRO A 77 -8.40 -16.84 -6.41
C PRO A 77 -7.94 -18.30 -6.30
N ARG A 78 -8.63 -19.19 -7.02
CA ARG A 78 -8.21 -20.57 -7.27
C ARG A 78 -7.98 -20.71 -8.77
N VAL A 79 -6.72 -20.93 -9.18
CA VAL A 79 -6.33 -21.02 -10.58
C VAL A 79 -5.28 -22.11 -10.76
N LEU A 80 -5.31 -22.78 -11.92
CA LEU A 80 -4.23 -23.64 -12.40
C LEU A 80 -3.44 -22.87 -13.46
N LEU A 81 -2.17 -22.56 -13.17
CA LEU A 81 -1.25 -21.99 -14.17
C LEU A 81 -0.59 -23.14 -14.94
N ALA A 82 -0.94 -23.29 -16.21
CA ALA A 82 -0.59 -24.45 -17.03
C ALA A 82 0.21 -24.09 -18.29
N ASP A 83 0.87 -22.91 -18.31
CA ASP A 83 1.74 -22.50 -19.41
C ASP A 83 2.93 -23.43 -19.62
N GLU A 84 3.66 -23.24 -20.73
CA GLU A 84 4.87 -24.01 -21.01
C GLU A 84 5.94 -23.86 -19.91
N VAL A 85 6.82 -24.87 -19.81
CA VAL A 85 7.96 -24.82 -18.88
C VAL A 85 8.87 -23.65 -19.28
N GLY A 86 9.21 -22.80 -18.31
CA GLY A 86 10.02 -21.60 -18.56
C GLY A 86 9.26 -20.33 -18.95
N LEU A 87 7.93 -20.40 -19.18
CA LEU A 87 7.13 -19.24 -19.60
C LEU A 87 6.80 -18.25 -18.46
N GLY A 88 7.16 -18.59 -17.23
CA GLY A 88 7.09 -17.68 -16.08
C GLY A 88 5.90 -17.85 -15.14
N LYS A 89 5.34 -19.06 -15.03
CA LYS A 89 4.30 -19.40 -14.02
C LYS A 89 4.63 -18.95 -12.59
N THR A 90 5.89 -19.01 -12.18
CA THR A 90 6.35 -18.53 -10.85
C THR A 90 6.25 -17.00 -10.73
N ILE A 91 6.54 -16.28 -11.81
CA ILE A 91 6.44 -14.82 -11.88
C ILE A 91 4.96 -14.42 -11.79
N GLU A 92 4.09 -15.09 -12.54
CA GLU A 92 2.63 -14.89 -12.49
C GLU A 92 2.07 -15.15 -11.09
N ALA A 93 2.41 -16.28 -10.47
CA ALA A 93 2.01 -16.60 -9.10
C ALA A 93 2.48 -15.53 -8.10
N GLY A 94 3.72 -15.05 -8.24
CA GLY A 94 4.27 -13.97 -7.41
C GLY A 94 3.51 -12.65 -7.58
N MET A 95 3.12 -12.31 -8.81
CA MET A 95 2.30 -11.12 -9.08
C MET A 95 0.89 -11.23 -8.49
N ILE A 96 0.25 -12.39 -8.63
CA ILE A 96 -1.08 -12.66 -8.05
C ILE A 96 -1.01 -12.53 -6.52
N LEU A 97 -0.01 -13.13 -5.88
CA LEU A 97 0.19 -13.05 -4.44
C LEU A 97 0.44 -11.61 -3.97
N HIS A 98 1.33 -10.89 -4.67
CA HIS A 98 1.66 -9.50 -4.32
C HIS A 98 0.44 -8.58 -4.41
N GLN A 99 -0.41 -8.78 -5.44
CA GLN A 99 -1.64 -8.01 -5.59
C GLN A 99 -2.64 -8.32 -4.46
N GLN A 100 -2.80 -9.59 -4.08
CA GLN A 100 -3.66 -9.98 -2.94
C GLN A 100 -3.18 -9.39 -1.61
N LEU A 101 -1.86 -9.38 -1.35
CA LEU A 101 -1.28 -8.79 -0.13
C LEU A 101 -1.48 -7.28 -0.05
N LEU A 102 -1.44 -6.57 -1.18
CA LEU A 102 -1.65 -5.12 -1.22
C LEU A 102 -3.13 -4.73 -1.18
N ALA A 103 -4.01 -5.58 -1.70
CA ALA A 103 -5.46 -5.35 -1.73
C ALA A 103 -6.16 -5.79 -0.45
N ALA A 104 -5.65 -6.81 0.26
CA ALA A 104 -6.28 -7.32 1.47
C ALA A 104 -6.15 -6.33 2.64
N PRO A 105 -7.25 -5.99 3.35
CA PRO A 105 -7.15 -5.32 4.64
C PRO A 105 -6.45 -6.26 5.65
N PRO A 106 -5.70 -5.71 6.63
CA PRO A 106 -4.89 -6.48 7.60
C PRO A 106 -5.71 -7.31 8.61
N SER A 107 -6.92 -7.76 8.29
CA SER A 107 -7.85 -8.43 9.21
C SER A 107 -8.57 -9.64 8.58
N ALA A 108 -8.01 -10.27 7.55
CA ALA A 108 -8.56 -11.47 6.91
C ALA A 108 -7.79 -12.76 7.23
N CYS A 109 -6.99 -12.77 8.30
CA CYS A 109 -6.44 -13.99 8.92
C CYS A 109 -7.10 -14.21 10.28
#